data_AF-A0A7M3Z7D8-F1
#
_entry.id   AF-A0A7M3Z7D8-F1
#
_cell.length_a   1.000
_cell.length_b   1.000
_cell.length_c   1.000
_cell.angle_alpha   90.00
_cell.angle_beta   90.00
_cell.angle_gamma   90.00
#
_symmetry.space_group_name_H-M   'P 1'
#
loop_
_entity.id
_entity.type
_entity.pdbx_description
1 polymer ?
#
loop_
_entity_poly.entity_id
_entity_poly.type
_entity_poly.pdbx_seq_one_letter_code
_entity_poly.pdbx_strand_id
1 'polypeptide(L)'
;GHYEEENMKATVVPNRNALFSSLLYGVALSQATKHTTNVEVVLGVHSGDHAIYPDCRPEFYRALEHAFDVGNWESERVSFTLPYLEMDKTSILRDAETSIDALGLEFDEVFSRTITSYSPDGDGRSHGGTGSDVERILAFHAIGRKDPVEYVKPWDDVLADALETERMHLDKEYRTRLTKIQYHVTREAGTERAFTGEYWDEKRVGDYRCICCSTLLFTSTMKFDSGCGWPSFHTEHKEANIRRIDDHSHGMVRVEVRCDVCDAHLGHVFNDGPAAYGGERYCINSASLIFEPQEEDDA
;
A
#
# COMPACT_ATOMS: atom_id res chain seq x y z
N GLY A 1 -2.99 -9.24 3.27
CA GLY A 1 -4.23 -9.97 2.98
C GLY A 1 -5.32 -9.04 2.52
N HIS A 2 -5.19 -8.46 1.33
CA HIS A 2 -6.26 -7.62 0.73
C HIS A 2 -7.33 -8.45 0.01
N TYR A 3 -6.95 -9.63 -0.48
CA TYR A 3 -7.87 -10.54 -1.14
C TYR A 3 -8.59 -11.38 -0.10
N GLU A 4 -9.80 -10.99 0.29
CA GLU A 4 -10.72 -11.87 1.01
C GLU A 4 -11.35 -12.83 -0.01
N GLU A 5 -10.69 -13.95 -0.35
CA GLU A 5 -11.38 -14.97 -1.14
C GLU A 5 -12.51 -15.60 -0.32
N GLU A 6 -13.64 -15.92 -0.97
CA GLU A 6 -14.62 -16.88 -0.42
C GLU A 6 -13.96 -18.25 -0.10
N ASN A 7 -12.85 -18.58 -0.77
CA ASN A 7 -12.02 -19.77 -0.50
C ASN A 7 -11.14 -19.64 0.76
N MET A 8 -10.78 -18.43 1.21
CA MET A 8 -9.94 -18.23 2.40
C MET A 8 -10.67 -18.50 3.72
N LYS A 9 -12.01 -18.58 3.70
CA LYS A 9 -12.80 -19.04 4.84
C LYS A 9 -12.57 -20.52 5.17
N ALA A 10 -12.07 -21.33 4.24
CA ALA A 10 -11.82 -22.76 4.46
C ALA A 10 -10.51 -23.05 5.22
N THR A 11 -9.59 -22.08 5.29
CA THR A 11 -8.23 -22.22 5.86
C THR A 11 -8.02 -21.39 7.13
N VAL A 12 -9.08 -21.08 7.87
CA VAL A 12 -8.97 -20.38 9.15
C VAL A 12 -8.33 -21.32 10.18
N VAL A 13 -7.12 -20.97 10.64
CA VAL A 13 -6.44 -21.67 11.74
C VAL A 13 -6.37 -20.73 12.93
N PRO A 14 -7.40 -20.71 13.81
CA PRO A 14 -7.43 -19.78 14.92
C PRO A 14 -6.32 -20.12 15.93
N ASN A 15 -5.70 -19.08 16.50
CA ASN A 15 -4.72 -19.17 17.59
C ASN A 15 -3.42 -19.92 17.26
N ARG A 16 -3.10 -20.16 15.98
CA ARG A 16 -1.83 -20.80 15.60
C ARG A 16 -0.66 -20.00 16.17
N ASN A 17 -0.65 -18.70 15.96
CA ASN A 17 0.43 -17.83 16.40
C ASN A 17 0.46 -17.73 17.92
N ALA A 18 -0.72 -17.68 18.56
CA ALA A 18 -0.81 -17.71 20.02
C ALA A 18 -0.19 -18.97 20.63
N LEU A 19 -0.47 -20.15 20.05
CA LEU A 19 0.09 -21.43 20.49
C LEU A 19 1.62 -21.45 20.35
N PHE A 20 2.15 -21.09 19.17
CA PHE A 20 3.60 -21.04 18.97
C PHE A 20 4.28 -19.99 19.86
N SER A 21 3.67 -18.82 20.02
CA SER A 21 4.17 -17.77 20.91
C SER A 21 4.22 -18.25 22.36
N SER A 22 3.23 -19.01 22.83
CA SER A 22 3.21 -19.56 24.19
C SER A 22 4.36 -20.56 24.43
N LEU A 23 4.66 -21.41 23.44
CA LEU A 23 5.76 -22.36 23.50
C LEU A 23 7.11 -21.63 23.49
N LEU A 24 7.27 -20.65 22.59
CA LEU A 24 8.49 -19.84 22.50
C LEU A 24 8.73 -19.03 23.77
N TYR A 25 7.69 -18.44 24.34
CA TYR A 25 7.78 -17.68 25.57
C TYR A 25 8.23 -18.54 26.75
N GLY A 26 7.66 -19.74 26.91
CA GLY A 26 8.08 -20.68 27.95
C GLY A 26 9.55 -21.11 27.80
N VAL A 27 10.01 -21.34 26.56
CA VAL A 27 11.43 -21.63 26.27
C VAL A 27 12.30 -20.42 26.58
N ALA A 28 11.88 -19.22 26.17
CA ALA A 28 12.61 -17.98 26.40
C ALA A 28 12.81 -17.70 27.90
N LEU A 29 11.75 -17.84 28.70
CA LEU A 29 11.83 -17.74 30.17
C LEU A 29 12.81 -18.76 30.74
N SER A 30 12.71 -20.03 30.31
CA SER A 30 13.62 -21.07 30.79
C SER A 30 15.09 -20.74 30.48
N GLN A 31 15.38 -20.21 29.29
CA GLN A 31 16.73 -19.77 28.91
C GLN A 31 17.17 -18.53 29.71
N ALA A 32 16.29 -17.55 29.86
CA ALA A 32 16.54 -16.32 30.61
C ALA A 32 16.92 -16.63 32.05
N THR A 33 16.16 -17.50 32.73
CA THR A 33 16.44 -17.93 34.10
C THR A 33 17.71 -18.76 34.17
N LYS A 34 17.89 -19.77 33.31
CA LYS A 34 19.04 -20.67 33.34
C LYS A 34 20.37 -19.94 33.12
N HIS A 35 20.37 -18.94 32.25
CA HIS A 35 21.58 -18.21 31.86
C HIS A 35 21.68 -16.83 32.50
N THR A 36 20.70 -16.42 33.32
CA THR A 36 20.63 -15.09 33.96
C THR A 36 20.79 -13.97 32.93
N THR A 37 20.10 -14.09 31.79
CA THR A 37 20.16 -13.15 30.66
C THR A 37 18.76 -12.68 30.29
N ASN A 38 18.68 -11.58 29.56
CA ASN A 38 17.46 -11.23 28.84
C ASN A 38 17.41 -12.03 27.53
N VAL A 39 16.21 -12.39 27.11
CA VAL A 39 15.94 -13.14 25.87
C VAL A 39 14.93 -12.37 25.04
N GLU A 40 15.20 -12.28 23.75
CA GLU A 40 14.32 -11.66 22.77
C GLU A 40 13.72 -12.74 21.87
N VAL A 41 12.39 -12.74 21.75
CA VAL A 41 11.63 -13.62 20.87
C VAL A 41 11.27 -12.83 19.62
N VAL A 42 11.93 -13.16 18.50
CA VAL A 42 11.68 -12.51 17.21
C VAL A 42 10.69 -13.34 16.39
N LEU A 43 9.56 -12.75 15.98
CA LEU A 43 8.55 -13.41 15.16
C LEU A 43 8.29 -12.64 13.87
N GLY A 44 8.39 -13.33 12.73
CA GLY A 44 8.10 -12.77 11.40
C GLY A 44 6.60 -12.70 11.10
N VAL A 45 5.84 -12.03 11.95
CA VAL A 45 4.38 -11.86 11.82
C VAL A 45 4.08 -10.71 10.87
N HIS A 46 3.04 -10.84 10.06
CA HIS A 46 2.57 -9.78 9.17
C HIS A 46 1.08 -9.49 9.42
N SER A 47 0.74 -8.23 9.76
CA SER A 47 -0.62 -7.84 10.12
C SER A 47 -1.60 -7.94 8.95
N GLY A 48 -1.11 -7.84 7.70
CA GLY A 48 -1.94 -8.00 6.52
C GLY A 48 -2.62 -9.37 6.44
N ASP A 49 -2.09 -10.41 7.10
CA ASP A 49 -2.67 -11.75 7.04
C ASP A 49 -3.85 -11.95 8.04
N HIS A 50 -4.30 -10.87 8.71
CA HIS A 50 -5.29 -10.92 9.78
C HIS A 50 -6.66 -11.50 9.39
N ALA A 51 -7.04 -11.42 8.11
CA ALA A 51 -8.27 -12.03 7.61
C ALA A 51 -8.27 -13.57 7.74
N ILE A 52 -7.09 -14.19 7.67
CA ILE A 52 -6.89 -15.64 7.84
C ILE A 52 -6.51 -15.97 9.29
N TYR A 53 -5.65 -15.11 9.86
CA TYR A 53 -5.04 -15.29 11.18
C TYR A 53 -5.42 -14.10 12.06
N PRO A 54 -6.56 -14.13 12.76
CA PRO A 54 -6.99 -13.01 13.62
C PRO A 54 -5.98 -12.65 14.72
N ASP A 55 -5.03 -13.53 14.98
CA ASP A 55 -3.90 -13.41 15.88
C ASP A 55 -2.66 -12.73 15.26
N CYS A 56 -2.70 -12.29 13.99
CA CYS A 56 -1.69 -11.40 13.38
C CYS A 56 -1.89 -9.91 13.68
N ARG A 57 -2.97 -9.53 14.39
CA ARG A 57 -3.28 -8.13 14.68
C ARG A 57 -2.37 -7.56 15.78
N PRO A 58 -1.94 -6.28 15.69
CA PRO A 58 -1.17 -5.63 16.74
C PRO A 58 -1.85 -5.64 18.11
N GLU A 59 -3.18 -5.49 18.15
CA GLU A 59 -3.96 -5.58 19.40
C GLU A 59 -3.88 -6.97 20.02
N PHE A 60 -3.82 -8.01 19.20
CA PHE A 60 -3.74 -9.39 19.67
C PHE A 60 -2.39 -9.66 20.32
N TYR A 61 -1.29 -9.26 19.68
CA TYR A 61 0.05 -9.42 20.27
C TYR A 61 0.22 -8.61 21.55
N ARG A 62 -0.27 -7.37 21.58
CA ARG A 62 -0.27 -6.57 22.82
C ARG A 62 -1.04 -7.26 23.96
N ALA A 63 -2.21 -7.82 23.66
CA ALA A 63 -2.98 -8.56 24.66
C ALA A 63 -2.29 -9.87 25.07
N LEU A 64 -1.64 -10.56 24.14
CA LEU A 64 -0.93 -11.81 24.37
C LEU A 64 0.31 -11.61 25.25
N GLU A 65 1.13 -10.61 24.93
CA GLU A 65 2.30 -10.20 25.72
C GLU A 65 1.87 -9.83 27.14
N HIS A 66 0.83 -9.00 27.27
CA HIS A 66 0.30 -8.65 28.59
C HIS A 66 -0.16 -9.88 29.40
N ALA A 67 -0.80 -10.85 28.75
CA ALA A 67 -1.23 -12.08 29.41
C ALA A 67 -0.03 -12.93 29.87
N PHE A 68 1.04 -13.00 29.07
CA PHE A 68 2.27 -13.69 29.46
C PHE A 68 2.97 -13.00 30.62
N ASP A 69 3.03 -11.67 30.60
CA ASP A 69 3.66 -10.87 31.66
C ASP A 69 2.99 -11.07 33.00
N VAL A 70 1.65 -11.03 33.04
CA VAL A 70 0.86 -11.23 34.27
C VAL A 70 0.93 -12.69 34.75
N GLY A 71 1.01 -13.64 33.81
CA GLY A 71 0.92 -15.07 34.08
C GLY A 71 2.21 -15.72 34.59
N ASN A 72 3.36 -15.06 34.41
CA ASN A 72 4.68 -15.64 34.69
C ASN A 72 5.54 -14.74 35.59
N TRP A 73 6.45 -15.36 36.33
CA TRP A 73 7.49 -14.66 37.07
C TRP A 73 8.68 -14.38 36.15
N GLU A 74 9.41 -13.29 36.42
CA GLU A 74 10.59 -12.88 35.63
C GLU A 74 10.28 -12.57 34.15
N SER A 75 9.03 -12.29 33.82
CA SER A 75 8.56 -11.90 32.49
C SER A 75 9.29 -10.70 31.91
N GLU A 76 9.74 -9.78 32.76
CA GLU A 76 10.54 -8.60 32.38
C GLU A 76 11.88 -8.95 31.70
N ARG A 77 12.29 -10.22 31.74
CA ARG A 77 13.51 -10.74 31.10
C ARG A 77 13.26 -11.25 29.68
N VAL A 78 12.01 -11.32 29.25
CA VAL A 78 11.60 -11.77 27.92
C VAL A 78 10.90 -10.62 27.19
N SER A 79 11.26 -10.41 25.94
CA SER A 79 10.63 -9.41 25.07
C SER A 79 10.28 -10.00 23.72
N PHE A 80 9.32 -9.40 23.02
CA PHE A 80 8.97 -9.76 21.65
C PHE A 80 9.40 -8.67 20.67
N THR A 81 9.86 -9.11 19.50
CA THR A 81 10.17 -8.23 18.38
C THR A 81 9.47 -8.75 17.13
N LEU A 82 8.61 -7.91 16.55
CA LEU A 82 7.74 -8.25 15.43
C LEU A 82 8.10 -7.37 14.21
N PRO A 83 9.26 -7.60 13.56
CA PRO A 83 9.83 -6.66 12.60
C PRO A 83 8.93 -6.42 11.38
N TYR A 84 8.14 -7.42 10.99
CA TYR A 84 7.33 -7.40 9.77
C TYR A 84 5.86 -7.08 10.00
N LEU A 85 5.47 -6.76 11.24
CA LEU A 85 4.06 -6.62 11.62
C LEU A 85 3.36 -5.57 10.76
N GLU A 86 4.00 -4.42 10.54
CA GLU A 86 3.44 -3.28 9.79
C GLU A 86 4.04 -3.15 8.38
N MET A 87 4.90 -4.08 7.95
CA MET A 87 5.54 -4.03 6.64
C MET A 87 4.69 -4.70 5.59
N ASP A 88 4.60 -4.14 4.38
CA ASP A 88 4.01 -4.83 3.23
C ASP A 88 4.95 -5.91 2.66
N LYS A 89 4.41 -6.79 1.80
CA LYS A 89 5.19 -7.90 1.21
C LYS A 89 6.37 -7.39 0.38
N THR A 90 6.23 -6.25 -0.29
CA THR A 90 7.31 -5.61 -1.06
C THR A 90 8.48 -5.19 -0.16
N SER A 91 8.18 -4.57 0.99
CA SER A 91 9.17 -4.13 1.96
C SER A 91 9.86 -5.32 2.62
N ILE A 92 9.12 -6.40 2.89
CA ILE A 92 9.68 -7.66 3.38
C ILE A 92 10.67 -8.24 2.34
N LEU A 93 10.35 -8.20 1.04
CA LEU A 93 11.29 -8.66 0.00
C LEU A 93 12.55 -7.80 -0.08
N ARG A 94 12.43 -6.47 0.05
CA ARG A 94 13.61 -5.57 0.07
C ARG A 94 14.50 -5.79 1.29
N ASP A 95 13.90 -6.05 2.45
CA ASP A 95 14.64 -6.45 3.65
C ASP A 95 15.35 -7.81 3.44
N ALA A 96 14.67 -8.74 2.78
CA ALA A 96 15.25 -10.03 2.41
C ALA A 96 16.43 -9.88 1.42
N GLU A 97 16.36 -8.97 0.44
CA GLU A 97 17.50 -8.68 -0.47
C GLU A 97 18.73 -8.27 0.33
N THR A 98 18.57 -7.36 1.29
CA THR A 98 19.66 -6.88 2.16
C THR A 98 20.23 -8.02 3.02
N SER A 99 19.34 -8.83 3.62
CA SER A 99 19.73 -9.93 4.49
C SER A 99 20.44 -11.07 3.73
N ILE A 100 19.96 -11.41 2.54
CA ILE A 100 20.52 -12.46 1.69
C ILE A 100 21.91 -12.06 1.18
N ASP A 101 22.07 -10.80 0.75
CA ASP A 101 23.37 -10.26 0.34
C ASP A 101 24.39 -10.30 1.49
N ALA A 102 23.98 -9.88 2.69
CA ALA A 102 24.83 -9.95 3.88
C ALA A 102 25.29 -11.37 4.24
N LEU A 103 24.51 -12.39 3.89
CA LEU A 103 24.82 -13.81 4.10
C LEU A 103 25.62 -14.44 2.95
N GLY A 104 25.84 -13.70 1.84
CA GLY A 104 26.50 -14.22 0.64
C GLY A 104 25.71 -15.33 -0.05
N LEU A 105 24.37 -15.26 -0.01
CA LEU A 105 23.46 -16.21 -0.63
C LEU A 105 22.87 -15.63 -1.91
N GLU A 106 22.41 -16.51 -2.81
CA GLU A 106 21.73 -16.10 -4.04
C GLU A 106 20.22 -15.95 -3.80
N PHE A 107 19.67 -14.77 -4.10
CA PHE A 107 18.26 -14.44 -3.84
C PHE A 107 17.29 -15.41 -4.49
N ASP A 108 17.49 -15.69 -5.78
CA ASP A 108 16.59 -16.55 -6.55
C ASP A 108 16.64 -18.01 -6.06
N GLU A 109 17.81 -18.47 -5.58
CA GLU A 109 17.97 -19.80 -4.98
C GLU A 109 17.21 -19.91 -3.65
N VAL A 110 17.25 -18.87 -2.82
CA VAL A 110 16.49 -18.84 -1.57
C VAL A 110 14.98 -18.87 -1.85
N PHE A 111 14.51 -18.00 -2.74
CA PHE A 111 13.08 -17.86 -2.99
C PHE A 111 12.47 -18.95 -3.88
N SER A 112 13.25 -19.62 -4.74
CA SER A 112 12.77 -20.79 -5.50
C SER A 112 12.40 -21.98 -4.62
N ARG A 113 12.92 -22.02 -3.39
CA ARG A 113 12.65 -23.07 -2.39
C ARG A 113 11.46 -22.75 -1.47
N THR A 114 10.74 -21.66 -1.76
CA THR A 114 9.57 -21.24 -0.96
C THR A 114 8.27 -21.57 -1.68
N ILE A 115 7.19 -21.75 -0.91
CA ILE A 115 5.84 -21.92 -1.45
C ILE A 115 4.87 -21.09 -0.61
N THR A 116 4.00 -20.36 -1.29
CA THR A 116 3.00 -19.48 -0.65
C THR A 116 1.56 -19.86 -0.99
N SER A 117 1.36 -20.72 -2.00
CA SER A 117 0.02 -21.04 -2.49
C SER A 117 -0.73 -21.92 -1.49
N TYR A 118 -1.99 -21.55 -1.22
CA TYR A 118 -2.92 -22.36 -0.44
C TYR A 118 -3.68 -23.40 -1.29
N SER A 119 -3.47 -23.41 -2.61
CA SER A 119 -4.08 -24.39 -3.53
C SER A 119 -3.11 -24.75 -4.67
N PRO A 120 -2.00 -25.45 -4.34
CA PRO A 120 -1.07 -25.94 -5.34
C PRO A 120 -1.65 -27.13 -6.13
N ASP A 121 -1.09 -27.36 -7.32
CA ASP A 121 -1.40 -28.57 -8.12
C ASP A 121 -0.75 -29.83 -7.52
N GLY A 122 -0.92 -30.98 -8.20
CA GLY A 122 -0.37 -32.25 -7.75
C GLY A 122 1.17 -32.31 -7.67
N ASP A 123 1.84 -31.39 -8.37
CA ASP A 123 3.31 -31.26 -8.38
C ASP A 123 3.79 -30.15 -7.43
N GLY A 124 2.88 -29.50 -6.69
CA GLY A 124 3.19 -28.44 -5.73
C GLY A 124 3.26 -27.04 -6.34
N ARG A 125 2.91 -26.87 -7.62
CA ARG A 125 3.01 -25.57 -8.32
C ARG A 125 1.81 -24.69 -8.04
N SER A 126 2.08 -23.39 -7.92
CA SER A 126 1.03 -22.39 -7.76
C SER A 126 0.32 -22.12 -9.07
N HIS A 127 -1.01 -22.01 -9.04
CA HIS A 127 -1.79 -21.55 -10.20
C HIS A 127 -1.86 -20.01 -10.31
N GLY A 128 -1.33 -19.28 -9.32
CA GLY A 128 -1.25 -17.83 -9.31
C GLY A 128 -2.53 -17.10 -8.85
N GLY A 129 -3.57 -17.82 -8.46
CA GLY A 129 -4.91 -17.25 -8.25
C GLY A 129 -5.33 -17.05 -6.81
N THR A 130 -4.68 -17.68 -5.83
CA THR A 130 -5.04 -17.46 -4.43
C THR A 130 -4.60 -16.07 -3.97
N GLY A 131 -5.24 -15.51 -2.93
CA GLY A 131 -4.85 -14.22 -2.38
C GLY A 131 -3.36 -14.11 -2.01
N SER A 132 -2.77 -15.19 -1.48
CA SER A 132 -1.34 -15.21 -1.16
C SER A 132 -0.45 -15.28 -2.41
N ASP A 133 -0.91 -15.93 -3.48
CA ASP A 133 -0.19 -15.98 -4.75
C ASP A 133 -0.13 -14.58 -5.37
N VAL A 134 -1.28 -13.90 -5.44
CA VAL A 134 -1.39 -12.54 -5.99
C VAL A 134 -0.50 -11.56 -5.23
N GLU A 135 -0.53 -11.56 -3.90
CA GLU A 135 0.33 -10.68 -3.09
C GLU A 135 1.82 -10.91 -3.35
N ARG A 136 2.23 -12.17 -3.48
CA ARG A 136 3.63 -12.51 -3.78
C ARG A 136 4.03 -12.07 -5.18
N ILE A 137 3.22 -12.38 -6.19
CA ILE A 137 3.48 -11.99 -7.59
C ILE A 137 3.65 -10.47 -7.70
N LEU A 138 2.74 -9.71 -7.08
CA LEU A 138 2.80 -8.25 -7.08
C LEU A 138 4.01 -7.70 -6.34
N ALA A 139 4.41 -8.31 -5.20
CA ALA A 139 5.60 -7.90 -4.46
C ALA A 139 6.89 -8.11 -5.28
N PHE A 140 7.03 -9.24 -5.96
CA PHE A 140 8.16 -9.50 -6.86
C PHE A 140 8.18 -8.51 -8.05
N HIS A 141 7.02 -8.27 -8.65
CA HIS A 141 6.89 -7.28 -9.71
C HIS A 141 7.28 -5.87 -9.25
N ALA A 142 6.87 -5.46 -8.04
CA ALA A 142 7.16 -4.15 -7.47
C ALA A 142 8.66 -3.91 -7.18
N ILE A 143 9.46 -4.97 -7.02
CA ILE A 143 10.93 -4.87 -6.94
C ILE A 143 11.62 -5.09 -8.30
N GLY A 144 10.85 -5.16 -9.40
CA GLY A 144 11.38 -5.32 -10.75
C GLY A 144 11.94 -6.71 -11.04
N ARG A 145 11.51 -7.74 -10.30
CA ARG A 145 11.99 -9.13 -10.44
C ARG A 145 10.85 -10.07 -10.84
N LYS A 146 11.22 -11.14 -11.52
CA LYS A 146 10.34 -12.30 -11.71
C LYS A 146 10.45 -13.19 -10.47
N ASP A 147 9.33 -13.71 -10.00
CA ASP A 147 9.33 -14.70 -8.93
C ASP A 147 9.99 -16.02 -9.40
N PRO A 148 10.99 -16.54 -8.67
CA PRO A 148 11.74 -17.73 -9.09
C PRO A 148 10.99 -19.06 -8.87
N VAL A 149 9.80 -19.07 -8.28
CA VAL A 149 8.99 -20.30 -8.16
C VAL A 149 8.40 -20.75 -9.49
N GLU A 150 8.14 -22.05 -9.62
CA GLU A 150 7.44 -22.59 -10.78
C GLU A 150 5.92 -22.43 -10.63
N TYR A 151 5.31 -21.67 -11.55
CA TYR A 151 3.86 -21.56 -11.68
C TYR A 151 3.32 -22.54 -12.73
N VAL A 152 2.03 -22.87 -12.61
CA VAL A 152 1.31 -23.67 -13.62
C VAL A 152 1.22 -22.94 -14.96
N LYS A 153 1.09 -21.62 -14.94
CA LYS A 153 1.06 -20.74 -16.12
C LYS A 153 2.38 -19.98 -16.26
N PRO A 154 2.77 -19.53 -17.46
CA PRO A 154 3.89 -18.61 -17.65
C PRO A 154 3.81 -17.38 -16.74
N TRP A 155 4.96 -16.82 -16.37
CA TRP A 155 5.06 -15.66 -15.49
C TRP A 155 4.23 -14.47 -15.98
N ASP A 156 4.30 -14.15 -17.27
CA ASP A 156 3.58 -13.00 -17.82
C ASP A 156 2.06 -13.15 -17.70
N ASP A 157 1.55 -14.39 -17.80
CA ASP A 157 0.12 -14.68 -17.64
C ASP A 157 -0.32 -14.56 -16.17
N VAL A 158 0.43 -15.15 -15.23
CA VAL A 158 0.10 -15.03 -13.79
C VAL A 158 0.26 -13.60 -13.29
N LEU A 159 1.22 -12.85 -13.81
CA LEU A 159 1.40 -11.44 -13.49
C LEU A 159 0.23 -10.60 -14.01
N ALA A 160 -0.21 -10.82 -15.26
CA ALA A 160 -1.36 -10.14 -15.81
C ALA A 160 -2.64 -10.41 -14.99
N ASP A 161 -2.87 -11.67 -14.62
CA ASP A 161 -4.01 -12.06 -13.78
C ASP A 161 -3.93 -11.43 -12.37
N ALA A 162 -2.74 -11.38 -11.77
CA ALA A 162 -2.53 -10.76 -10.46
C ALA A 162 -2.79 -9.24 -10.50
N LEU A 163 -2.26 -8.55 -11.52
CA LEU A 163 -2.49 -7.11 -11.72
C LEU A 163 -3.96 -6.79 -11.96
N GLU A 164 -4.66 -7.63 -12.73
CA GLU A 164 -6.11 -7.50 -12.94
C GLU A 164 -6.88 -7.70 -11.65
N THR A 165 -6.52 -8.71 -10.85
CA THR A 165 -7.15 -8.99 -9.56
C THR A 165 -6.99 -7.81 -8.60
N GLU A 166 -5.79 -7.22 -8.52
CA GLU A 166 -5.55 -6.01 -7.73
C GLU A 166 -6.37 -4.82 -8.22
N ARG A 167 -6.43 -4.62 -9.54
CA ARG A 167 -7.23 -3.56 -10.13
C ARG A 167 -8.71 -3.69 -9.77
N MET A 168 -9.28 -4.90 -9.85
CA MET A 168 -10.67 -5.15 -9.47
C MET A 168 -10.91 -4.92 -7.96
N HIS A 169 -9.95 -5.32 -7.12
CA HIS A 169 -10.01 -5.09 -5.68
C HIS A 169 -10.03 -3.59 -5.35
N LEU A 170 -9.07 -2.83 -5.89
CA LEU A 170 -8.98 -1.38 -5.71
C LEU A 170 -10.21 -0.66 -6.26
N ASP A 171 -10.76 -1.09 -7.41
CA ASP A 171 -12.00 -0.51 -7.93
C ASP A 171 -13.17 -0.66 -6.96
N LYS A 172 -13.33 -1.86 -6.37
CA LYS A 172 -14.36 -2.13 -5.36
C LYS A 172 -14.15 -1.27 -4.11
N GLU A 173 -12.91 -1.11 -3.65
CA GLU A 173 -12.58 -0.25 -2.52
C GLU A 173 -12.94 1.21 -2.83
N TYR A 174 -12.52 1.74 -3.99
CA TYR A 174 -12.80 3.10 -4.40
C TYR A 174 -14.30 3.36 -4.58
N ARG A 175 -15.07 2.41 -5.15
CA ARG A 175 -16.54 2.53 -5.23
C ARG A 175 -17.21 2.62 -3.87
N THR A 176 -16.61 2.02 -2.84
CA THR A 176 -17.13 2.03 -1.48
C THR A 176 -16.74 3.30 -0.73
N ARG A 177 -15.48 3.74 -0.90
CA ARG A 177 -14.90 4.86 -0.15
C ARG A 177 -15.20 6.24 -0.76
N LEU A 178 -15.25 6.34 -2.10
CA LEU A 178 -15.42 7.61 -2.80
C LEU A 178 -16.89 7.96 -3.02
N THR A 179 -17.20 9.26 -3.02
CA THR A 179 -18.50 9.74 -3.50
C THR A 179 -18.64 9.51 -5.01
N LYS A 180 -19.87 9.55 -5.52
CA LYS A 180 -20.15 9.35 -6.96
C LYS A 180 -19.34 10.28 -7.86
N ILE A 181 -19.20 11.56 -7.50
CA ILE A 181 -18.44 12.53 -8.31
C ILE A 181 -16.94 12.28 -8.22
N GLN A 182 -16.42 11.96 -7.03
CA GLN A 182 -15.00 11.61 -6.86
C GLN A 182 -14.65 10.36 -7.67
N TYR A 183 -15.48 9.31 -7.63
CA TYR A 183 -15.28 8.11 -8.43
C TYR A 183 -15.35 8.42 -9.94
N HIS A 184 -16.38 9.15 -10.38
CA HIS A 184 -16.55 9.53 -11.78
C HIS A 184 -15.34 10.32 -12.31
N VAL A 185 -14.84 11.29 -11.54
CA VAL A 185 -13.65 12.05 -11.90
C VAL A 185 -12.41 11.15 -11.91
N THR A 186 -12.10 10.49 -10.80
CA THR A 186 -10.81 9.82 -10.62
C THR A 186 -10.65 8.51 -11.39
N ARG A 187 -11.74 7.76 -11.61
CA ARG A 187 -11.71 6.42 -12.23
C ARG A 187 -12.28 6.38 -13.64
N GLU A 188 -13.22 7.27 -13.96
CA GLU A 188 -13.88 7.32 -15.27
C GLU A 188 -13.41 8.52 -16.13
N ALA A 189 -12.38 9.24 -15.67
CA ALA A 189 -11.86 10.45 -16.31
C ALA A 189 -12.93 11.52 -16.57
N GLY A 190 -13.93 11.60 -15.67
CA GLY A 190 -14.94 12.63 -15.66
C GLY A 190 -14.38 14.01 -15.26
N THR A 191 -15.20 15.04 -15.40
CA THR A 191 -14.83 16.40 -15.00
C THR A 191 -15.97 17.02 -14.20
N GLU A 192 -15.66 17.56 -13.02
CA GLU A 192 -16.63 18.27 -12.19
C GLU A 192 -17.04 19.59 -12.86
N ARG A 193 -18.20 20.14 -12.50
CA ARG A 193 -18.66 21.40 -13.09
C ARG A 193 -17.86 22.59 -12.54
N ALA A 194 -17.46 23.51 -13.42
CA ALA A 194 -16.79 24.75 -13.05
C ALA A 194 -17.54 25.51 -11.94
N PHE A 195 -16.79 26.08 -10.99
CA PHE A 195 -17.26 26.86 -9.83
C PHE A 195 -18.15 26.08 -8.84
N THR A 196 -18.13 24.75 -8.89
CA THR A 196 -18.90 23.90 -7.97
C THR A 196 -18.06 22.99 -7.07
N GLY A 197 -16.80 22.74 -7.43
CA GLY A 197 -15.90 21.91 -6.63
C GLY A 197 -15.58 22.52 -5.26
N GLU A 198 -15.20 21.69 -4.29
CA GLU A 198 -14.93 22.19 -2.94
C GLU A 198 -13.75 23.16 -2.88
N TYR A 199 -12.75 22.99 -3.76
CA TYR A 199 -11.46 23.66 -3.63
C TYR A 199 -11.18 24.74 -4.68
N TRP A 200 -12.16 25.10 -5.52
CA TRP A 200 -11.92 26.13 -6.54
C TRP A 200 -11.55 27.49 -5.92
N ASP A 201 -12.25 27.93 -4.86
CA ASP A 201 -11.99 29.18 -4.12
C ASP A 201 -11.25 28.97 -2.79
N GLU A 202 -10.68 27.78 -2.55
CA GLU A 202 -9.90 27.52 -1.34
C GLU A 202 -8.61 28.36 -1.33
N LYS A 203 -8.32 28.99 -0.19
CA LYS A 203 -7.22 29.95 0.00
C LYS A 203 -6.41 29.73 1.28
N ARG A 204 -6.83 28.80 2.13
CA ARG A 204 -6.08 28.44 3.35
C ARG A 204 -4.72 27.85 2.99
N VAL A 205 -3.78 27.99 3.91
CA VAL A 205 -2.47 27.33 3.82
C VAL A 205 -2.64 25.85 4.11
N GLY A 206 -2.04 25.01 3.28
CA GLY A 206 -2.12 23.56 3.41
C GLY A 206 -1.69 22.81 2.16
N ASP A 207 -1.93 21.51 2.21
CA ASP A 207 -1.51 20.51 1.24
C ASP A 207 -2.72 19.94 0.48
N TYR A 208 -2.54 19.66 -0.80
CA TYR A 208 -3.53 18.99 -1.65
C TYR A 208 -3.00 17.61 -2.02
N ARG A 209 -3.66 16.58 -1.50
CA ARG A 209 -3.31 15.18 -1.72
C ARG A 209 -4.29 14.50 -2.65
N CYS A 210 -3.86 13.44 -3.32
CA CYS A 210 -4.75 12.59 -4.10
C CYS A 210 -5.81 11.95 -3.21
N ILE A 211 -7.10 12.10 -3.53
CA ILE A 211 -8.18 11.48 -2.73
C ILE A 211 -8.12 9.94 -2.72
N CYS A 212 -7.50 9.33 -3.73
CA CYS A 212 -7.40 7.87 -3.86
C CYS A 212 -6.28 7.28 -3.00
N CYS A 213 -5.07 7.86 -3.02
CA CYS A 213 -3.87 7.26 -2.41
C CYS A 213 -3.12 8.19 -1.44
N SER A 214 -3.64 9.40 -1.18
CA SER A 214 -3.06 10.40 -0.28
C SER A 214 -1.66 10.92 -0.67
N THR A 215 -1.17 10.60 -1.87
CA THR A 215 0.06 11.19 -2.43
C THR A 215 -0.04 12.71 -2.44
N LEU A 216 0.99 13.41 -1.96
CA LEU A 216 1.06 14.87 -2.00
C LEU A 216 1.26 15.33 -3.45
N LEU A 217 0.26 16.05 -3.98
CA LEU A 217 0.25 16.49 -5.37
C LEU A 217 0.64 17.96 -5.51
N PHE A 218 0.06 18.82 -4.65
CA PHE A 218 0.25 20.27 -4.70
C PHE A 218 0.24 20.87 -3.30
N THR A 219 0.74 22.10 -3.18
CA THR A 219 0.63 22.91 -1.97
C THR A 219 -0.15 24.20 -2.26
N SER A 220 -0.69 24.83 -1.23
CA SER A 220 -1.34 26.15 -1.31
C SER A 220 -0.48 27.23 -1.97
N THR A 221 0.85 27.19 -1.79
CA THR A 221 1.80 28.12 -2.44
C THR A 221 1.91 27.95 -3.95
N MET A 222 1.50 26.77 -4.46
CA MET A 222 1.43 26.48 -5.90
C MET A 222 0.10 26.93 -6.51
N LYS A 223 -0.93 27.14 -5.69
CA LYS A 223 -2.28 27.50 -6.13
C LYS A 223 -2.36 28.96 -6.53
N PHE A 224 -3.10 29.26 -7.59
CA PHE A 224 -3.42 30.63 -8.00
C PHE A 224 -4.84 30.73 -8.56
N ASP A 225 -5.38 31.95 -8.61
CA ASP A 225 -6.67 32.22 -9.22
C ASP A 225 -6.52 32.39 -10.74
N SER A 226 -7.03 31.42 -11.50
CA SER A 226 -7.04 31.44 -12.96
C SER A 226 -8.38 31.93 -13.54
N GLY A 227 -9.42 32.05 -12.71
CA GLY A 227 -10.79 32.31 -13.16
C GLY A 227 -11.43 31.17 -13.99
N CYS A 228 -10.80 29.99 -14.11
CA CYS A 228 -11.35 28.90 -14.93
C CYS A 228 -12.49 28.13 -14.24
N GLY A 229 -12.64 28.25 -12.92
CA GLY A 229 -13.65 27.57 -12.11
C GLY A 229 -13.22 26.23 -11.52
N TRP A 230 -11.96 25.84 -11.66
CA TRP A 230 -11.35 24.69 -10.99
C TRP A 230 -10.08 25.13 -10.26
N PRO A 231 -9.67 24.44 -9.17
CA PRO A 231 -8.40 24.73 -8.53
C PRO A 231 -7.26 24.63 -9.55
N SER A 232 -6.45 25.70 -9.60
CA SER A 232 -5.38 25.86 -10.58
C SER A 232 -4.05 26.00 -9.88
N PHE A 233 -3.06 25.22 -10.31
CA PHE A 233 -1.71 25.23 -9.77
C PHE A 233 -0.69 25.54 -10.87
N HIS A 234 0.37 26.28 -10.54
CA HIS A 234 1.39 26.64 -11.52
C HIS A 234 2.48 25.58 -11.69
N THR A 235 2.67 24.75 -10.66
CA THR A 235 3.65 23.66 -10.61
C THR A 235 3.11 22.51 -9.76
N GLU A 236 3.66 21.31 -9.91
CA GLU A 236 3.40 20.14 -9.06
C GLU A 236 4.44 20.01 -7.93
N HIS A 237 4.08 19.30 -6.85
CA HIS A 237 5.03 18.96 -5.81
C HIS A 237 6.13 18.04 -6.38
N LYS A 238 7.38 18.24 -5.94
CA LYS A 238 8.58 17.55 -6.48
C LYS A 238 8.51 16.01 -6.41
N GLU A 239 7.74 15.48 -5.46
CA GLU A 239 7.54 14.04 -5.23
C GLU A 239 6.18 13.55 -5.76
N ALA A 240 5.37 14.42 -6.37
CA ALA A 240 4.05 14.06 -6.88
C ALA A 240 4.13 13.08 -8.06
N ASN A 241 5.19 13.21 -8.88
CA ASN A 241 5.42 12.46 -10.11
C ASN A 241 4.13 12.39 -10.95
N ILE A 242 3.57 13.52 -11.39
CA ILE A 242 2.29 13.48 -12.10
C ILE A 242 2.51 12.97 -13.53
N ARG A 243 1.82 11.89 -13.89
CA ARG A 243 1.89 11.30 -15.23
C ARG A 243 1.10 12.16 -16.22
N ARG A 244 1.74 12.48 -17.33
CA ARG A 244 1.18 13.28 -18.43
C ARG A 244 0.81 12.37 -19.60
N ILE A 245 -0.41 12.52 -20.11
CA ILE A 245 -0.95 11.69 -21.19
C ILE A 245 -1.54 12.61 -22.26
N ASP A 246 -1.14 12.41 -23.53
CA ASP A 246 -1.70 13.19 -24.63
C ASP A 246 -3.18 12.85 -24.82
N ASP A 247 -4.05 13.85 -24.65
CA ASP A 247 -5.50 13.75 -24.78
C ASP A 247 -5.98 14.46 -26.05
N HIS A 248 -6.42 13.65 -27.02
CA HIS A 248 -6.99 14.09 -28.29
C HIS A 248 -8.53 14.05 -28.33
N SER A 249 -9.18 13.83 -27.18
CA SER A 249 -10.63 13.75 -27.09
C SER A 249 -11.31 15.10 -27.38
N HIS A 250 -12.58 15.04 -27.78
CA HIS A 250 -13.42 16.22 -28.04
C HIS A 250 -12.85 17.24 -29.05
N GLY A 251 -11.92 16.81 -29.91
CA GLY A 251 -11.30 17.68 -30.93
C GLY A 251 -10.31 18.71 -30.37
N MET A 252 -9.90 18.55 -29.11
CA MET A 252 -8.89 19.39 -28.47
C MET A 252 -7.57 18.63 -28.37
N VAL A 253 -6.44 19.34 -28.32
CA VAL A 253 -5.14 18.77 -27.94
C VAL A 253 -4.86 19.29 -26.54
N ARG A 254 -5.00 18.41 -25.55
CA ARG A 254 -4.72 18.69 -24.14
C ARG A 254 -3.76 17.65 -23.61
N VAL A 255 -3.17 17.92 -22.45
CA VAL A 255 -2.38 16.93 -21.72
C VAL A 255 -3.15 16.57 -20.46
N GLU A 256 -3.71 15.37 -20.42
CA GLU A 256 -4.31 14.79 -19.23
C GLU A 256 -3.23 14.58 -18.17
N VAL A 257 -3.56 14.88 -16.92
CA VAL A 257 -2.70 14.63 -15.76
C VAL A 257 -3.34 13.60 -14.83
N ARG A 258 -2.55 12.59 -14.47
CA ARG A 258 -2.93 11.51 -13.55
C ARG A 258 -1.92 11.35 -12.43
N CYS A 259 -2.39 10.89 -11.28
CA CYS A 259 -1.51 10.45 -10.21
C CYS A 259 -0.78 9.17 -10.64
N ASP A 260 0.55 9.16 -10.61
CA ASP A 260 1.34 8.00 -11.05
C ASP A 260 1.25 6.81 -10.09
N VAL A 261 0.96 7.06 -8.81
CA VAL A 261 0.85 6.01 -7.79
C VAL A 261 -0.41 5.15 -7.94
N CYS A 262 -1.56 5.74 -8.29
CA CYS A 262 -2.86 5.03 -8.32
C CYS A 262 -3.63 5.19 -9.63
N ASP A 263 -3.05 5.86 -10.62
CA ASP A 263 -3.67 6.16 -11.91
C ASP A 263 -4.98 6.97 -11.83
N ALA A 264 -5.19 7.71 -10.74
CA ALA A 264 -6.36 8.56 -10.60
C ALA A 264 -6.27 9.74 -11.58
N HIS A 265 -7.32 9.95 -12.38
CA HIS A 265 -7.47 11.16 -13.19
C HIS A 265 -7.62 12.39 -12.28
N LEU A 266 -6.76 13.38 -12.52
CA LEU A 266 -6.74 14.64 -11.76
C LEU A 266 -7.39 15.77 -12.57
N GLY A 267 -7.05 15.88 -13.85
CA GLY A 267 -7.51 16.94 -14.74
C GLY A 267 -6.60 17.09 -15.95
N HIS A 268 -6.26 18.34 -16.30
CA HIS A 268 -5.41 18.66 -17.44
C HIS A 268 -4.38 19.74 -17.12
N VAL A 269 -3.25 19.73 -17.82
CA VAL A 269 -2.25 20.81 -17.78
C VAL A 269 -2.26 21.59 -19.10
N PHE A 270 -2.13 22.92 -18.98
CA PHE A 270 -2.14 23.88 -20.07
C PHE A 270 -0.91 24.80 -19.98
N ASN A 271 -0.53 25.43 -21.09
CA ASN A 271 0.60 26.39 -21.16
C ASN A 271 0.16 27.86 -21.09
N ASP A 272 -0.95 28.13 -20.39
CA ASP A 272 -1.57 29.46 -20.22
C ASP A 272 -1.48 29.97 -18.77
N GLY A 273 -0.56 29.42 -17.98
CA GLY A 273 -0.32 29.78 -16.60
C GLY A 273 0.64 30.96 -16.42
N PRO A 274 0.98 31.30 -15.16
CA PRO A 274 1.84 32.43 -14.86
C PRO A 274 3.29 32.21 -15.34
N ALA A 275 3.77 33.10 -16.21
CA ALA A 275 5.12 33.01 -16.79
C ALA A 275 6.25 32.99 -15.73
N ALA A 276 6.04 33.61 -14.56
CA ALA A 276 6.99 33.62 -13.46
C ALA A 276 7.33 32.23 -12.90
N TYR A 277 6.45 31.24 -13.12
CA TYR A 277 6.59 29.87 -12.63
C TYR A 277 6.72 28.83 -13.75
N GLY A 278 7.09 29.27 -14.96
CA GLY A 278 7.27 28.39 -16.12
C GLY A 278 6.10 28.40 -17.11
N GLY A 279 4.97 29.04 -16.77
CA GLY A 279 3.85 29.23 -17.69
C GLY A 279 2.85 28.07 -17.76
N GLU A 280 3.01 27.03 -16.94
CA GLU A 280 2.06 25.93 -16.86
C GLU A 280 0.89 26.26 -15.92
N ARG A 281 -0.28 25.68 -16.23
CA ARG A 281 -1.48 25.70 -15.40
C ARG A 281 -2.06 24.30 -15.31
N TYR A 282 -1.90 23.68 -14.16
CA TYR A 282 -2.55 22.44 -13.76
C TYR A 282 -3.98 22.76 -13.34
N CYS A 283 -4.94 22.45 -14.19
CA CYS A 283 -6.36 22.63 -13.97
C CYS A 283 -6.93 21.32 -13.42
N ILE A 284 -7.13 21.25 -12.10
CA ILE A 284 -7.39 20.00 -11.39
C ILE A 284 -8.82 19.98 -10.87
N ASN A 285 -9.46 18.81 -10.87
CA ASN A 285 -10.77 18.63 -10.25
C ASN A 285 -10.63 18.60 -8.73
N SER A 286 -11.44 19.39 -8.01
CA SER A 286 -11.52 19.33 -6.55
C SER A 286 -11.89 17.93 -6.07
N ALA A 287 -12.79 17.25 -6.79
CA ALA A 287 -13.18 15.86 -6.53
C ALA A 287 -12.05 14.82 -6.68
N SER A 288 -10.86 15.20 -7.16
CA SER A 288 -9.68 14.33 -7.19
C SER A 288 -8.71 14.59 -6.02
N LEU A 289 -9.00 15.60 -5.20
CA LEU A 289 -8.13 16.09 -4.13
C LEU A 289 -8.78 15.88 -2.76
N ILE A 290 -7.94 15.82 -1.74
CA ILE A 290 -8.27 16.10 -0.34
C ILE A 290 -7.34 17.21 0.14
N PHE A 291 -7.91 18.23 0.79
CA PHE A 291 -7.15 19.34 1.34
C PHE A 291 -6.87 19.13 2.83
N GLU A 292 -5.60 19.19 3.20
CA GLU A 292 -5.13 19.14 4.58
C GLU A 292 -4.65 20.54 5.00
N PRO A 293 -5.43 21.29 5.79
CA PRO A 293 -5.00 22.60 6.26
C PRO A 293 -3.78 22.43 7.15
N GLN A 294 -2.79 23.30 6.97
CA GLN A 294 -1.69 23.40 7.92
C GLN A 294 -2.20 24.22 9.11
N GLU A 295 -2.11 23.66 10.33
CA GLU A 295 -2.40 24.43 11.53
C GLU A 295 -1.41 25.59 11.60
N GLU A 296 -1.93 26.82 11.74
CA GLU A 296 -1.10 27.94 12.15
C GLU A 296 -0.70 27.65 13.60
N ASP A 297 0.59 27.38 13.84
CA ASP A 297 1.14 27.39 15.19
C ASP A 297 0.87 28.79 15.77
N ASP A 298 -0.19 28.92 16.56
CA ASP A 298 -0.49 30.10 17.36
C ASP A 298 0.65 30.29 18.39
N ALA A 299 1.70 31.01 17.97
CA ALA A 299 2.85 31.39 18.79
C ALA A 299 2.57 32.60 19.68
#